data_AF-A0A962N2L9-F1
#
_entry.id   AF-A0A962N2L9-F1
#
_cell.length_a   1.000
_cell.length_b   1.000
_cell.length_c   1.000
_cell.angle_alpha   90.00
_cell.angle_beta   90.00
_cell.angle_gamma   90.00
#
_symmetry.space_group_name_H-M   'P 1'
#
loop_
_entity.id
_entity.type
_entity.pdbx_description
1 polymer ?
#
loop_
_entity_poly.entity_id
_entity_poly.type
_entity_poly.pdbx_seq_one_letter_code
_entity_poly.pdbx_strand_id
1 'polypeptide(L)'
;GSALVVDGVVEPLELGHLPYKKGTYEDYVGKRGLKRLGKKKWRHRVIDVIGRLAAALEPEEIVIGGGNAKHLKELPEKCRRVDNSMAFAGGFKAWQAAAGSSKS
;
A
#
# COMPACT_ATOMS: atom_id res chain seq x y z
N GLY A 1 -0.45 6.59 -1.11
CA GLY A 1 -0.55 5.90 -2.40
C GLY A 1 -1.04 4.49 -2.17
N SER A 2 -1.95 4.06 -3.02
CA SER A 2 -2.53 2.72 -3.06
C SER A 2 -2.88 2.39 -4.51
N ALA A 3 -2.88 1.11 -4.85
CA ALA A 3 -3.37 0.62 -6.12
C ALA A 3 -3.96 -0.76 -5.88
N LEU A 4 -4.94 -1.14 -6.70
CA LEU A 4 -5.48 -2.48 -6.78
C LEU A 4 -5.15 -3.04 -8.16
N VAL A 5 -4.78 -4.33 -8.22
CA VAL A 5 -4.56 -5.01 -9.50
C VAL A 5 -5.58 -6.12 -9.59
N VAL A 6 -6.48 -6.06 -10.57
CA VAL A 6 -7.53 -7.06 -10.81
C VAL A 6 -7.42 -7.51 -12.25
N ASP A 7 -7.27 -8.81 -12.48
CA ASP A 7 -7.15 -9.41 -13.83
C ASP A 7 -6.10 -8.72 -14.72
N GLY A 8 -4.99 -8.29 -14.12
CA GLY A 8 -3.89 -7.60 -14.79
C GLY A 8 -4.12 -6.10 -15.06
N VAL A 9 -5.30 -5.57 -14.75
CA VAL A 9 -5.61 -4.13 -14.81
C VAL A 9 -5.19 -3.47 -13.51
N VAL A 10 -4.48 -2.34 -13.62
CA VAL A 10 -4.03 -1.55 -12.45
C VAL A 10 -4.97 -0.38 -12.23
N GLU A 11 -5.67 -0.39 -11.09
CA GLU A 11 -6.56 0.68 -10.65
C GLU A 11 -5.87 1.53 -9.58
N PRO A 12 -5.54 2.80 -9.86
CA PRO A 12 -5.00 3.70 -8.86
C PRO A 12 -6.07 4.09 -7.85
N LEU A 13 -5.73 4.06 -6.56
CA LEU A 13 -6.66 4.39 -5.48
C LEU A 13 -6.04 5.42 -4.53
N GLU A 14 -6.88 6.28 -3.96
CA GLU A 14 -6.48 7.24 -2.92
C GLU A 14 -7.01 6.83 -1.53
N LEU A 15 -6.76 5.57 -1.15
CA LEU A 15 -7.23 5.01 0.12
C LEU A 15 -6.63 5.75 1.32
N GLY A 16 -5.45 6.36 1.18
CA GLY A 16 -4.77 7.07 2.27
C GLY A 16 -5.60 8.18 2.92
N HIS A 17 -6.51 8.80 2.17
CA HIS A 17 -7.36 9.89 2.64
C HIS A 17 -8.67 9.42 3.27
N LEU A 18 -8.97 8.12 3.25
CA LEU A 18 -10.17 7.60 3.88
C LEU A 18 -10.17 7.83 5.39
N PRO A 19 -11.35 8.05 6.01
CA PRO A 19 -11.46 8.28 7.45
C PRO A 19 -10.94 7.10 8.27
N TYR A 20 -10.15 7.42 9.31
CA TYR A 20 -9.66 6.48 10.29
C TYR A 20 -9.49 7.13 11.65
N LYS A 21 -10.31 6.71 12.62
CA LYS A 21 -10.36 7.26 13.98
C LYS A 21 -10.63 8.76 13.97
N LYS A 22 -9.64 9.59 14.33
CA LYS A 22 -9.76 11.06 14.42
C LYS A 22 -9.05 11.78 13.26
N GLY A 23 -8.77 11.09 12.17
CA GLY A 23 -8.06 11.62 11.00
C GLY A 23 -8.21 10.69 9.81
N THR A 24 -7.21 10.66 8.93
CA THR A 24 -7.18 9.76 7.77
C THR A 24 -6.29 8.53 8.01
N TYR A 25 -6.34 7.52 7.14
CA TYR A 25 -5.34 6.44 7.20
C TYR A 25 -3.91 7.00 7.17
N GLU A 26 -3.61 7.94 6.26
CA GLU A 26 -2.27 8.54 6.14
C GLU A 26 -1.80 9.22 7.44
N ASP A 27 -2.68 9.89 8.19
CA ASP A 27 -2.32 10.54 9.44
C ASP A 27 -1.86 9.58 10.54
N TYR A 28 -2.26 8.30 10.44
CA TYR A 28 -1.93 7.26 11.41
C TYR A 28 -0.84 6.31 10.92
N VAL A 29 -0.88 5.89 9.66
CA VAL A 29 0.05 4.89 9.11
C VAL A 29 1.15 5.51 8.23
N GLY A 30 1.02 6.78 7.85
CA GLY A 30 2.07 7.52 7.16
C GLY A 30 3.23 7.95 8.06
N LYS A 31 4.19 8.69 7.47
CA LYS A 31 5.39 9.18 8.17
C LYS A 31 5.06 10.05 9.39
N ARG A 32 4.04 10.90 9.28
CA ARG A 32 3.55 11.73 10.41
C ARG A 32 3.07 10.87 11.57
N GLY A 33 2.26 9.84 11.28
CA GLY A 33 1.78 8.88 12.26
C GLY A 33 2.92 8.11 12.94
N LEU A 34 3.91 7.64 12.17
CA LEU A 34 5.09 6.96 12.71
C LEU A 34 5.86 7.83 13.70
N LYS A 35 6.14 9.09 13.35
CA LYS A 35 6.85 10.05 14.22
C LYS A 35 6.05 10.33 15.51
N ARG A 36 4.74 10.56 15.37
CA ARG A 36 3.86 10.93 16.49
C ARG A 36 3.58 9.78 17.46
N LEU A 37 3.38 8.56 16.96
CA LEU A 37 2.94 7.41 17.76
C LEU A 37 4.11 6.55 18.29
N GLY A 38 5.27 6.65 17.65
CA GLY A 38 6.39 5.73 17.85
C GLY A 38 6.14 4.35 17.23
N LYS A 39 7.21 3.58 17.02
CA LYS A 39 7.20 2.33 16.24
C LYS A 39 6.18 1.29 16.75
N LYS A 40 6.06 1.08 18.07
CA LYS A 40 5.17 0.05 18.64
C LYS A 40 3.70 0.33 18.30
N LYS A 41 3.20 1.53 18.60
CA LYS A 41 1.81 1.91 18.32
C LYS A 41 1.57 2.04 16.82
N TRP A 42 2.52 2.60 16.07
CA TRP A 42 2.41 2.71 14.62
C TRP A 42 2.24 1.36 13.93
N ARG A 43 3.04 0.33 14.29
CA ARG A 43 2.87 -1.03 13.75
C ARG A 43 1.47 -1.57 13.97
N HIS A 44 0.96 -1.43 15.20
CA HIS A 44 -0.40 -1.89 15.51
C HIS A 44 -1.46 -1.17 14.67
N ARG A 45 -1.27 0.11 14.35
CA ARG A 45 -2.15 0.84 13.42
C ARG A 45 -2.02 0.32 12.00
N VAL A 46 -0.80 0.04 11.52
CA VAL A 46 -0.61 -0.54 10.18
C VAL A 46 -1.34 -1.88 10.05
N ILE A 47 -1.24 -2.77 11.05
CA ILE A 47 -1.93 -4.07 11.01
C ILE A 47 -3.46 -3.91 11.02
N ASP A 48 -4.00 -3.00 11.83
CA ASP A 48 -5.45 -2.70 11.85
C ASP A 48 -5.92 -2.15 10.49
N VAL A 49 -5.14 -1.26 9.86
CA VAL A 49 -5.48 -0.73 8.52
C VAL A 49 -5.40 -1.82 7.46
N ILE A 50 -4.37 -2.67 7.49
CA ILE A 50 -4.26 -3.83 6.58
C ILE A 50 -5.51 -4.72 6.71
N GLY A 51 -5.90 -5.07 7.93
CA GLY A 51 -7.09 -5.91 8.16
C GLY A 51 -8.38 -5.28 7.63
N ARG A 52 -8.55 -3.97 7.79
CA ARG A 52 -9.72 -3.24 7.25
C ARG A 52 -9.76 -3.22 5.74
N LEU A 53 -8.62 -2.97 5.10
CA LEU A 53 -8.53 -2.96 3.64
C LEU A 53 -8.67 -4.38 3.07
N ALA A 54 -8.11 -5.39 3.73
CA ALA A 54 -8.31 -6.78 3.36
C ALA A 54 -9.78 -7.18 3.40
N ALA A 55 -10.51 -6.80 4.45
CA ALA A 55 -11.93 -7.09 4.57
C ALA A 55 -12.81 -6.31 3.58
N ALA A 56 -12.36 -5.15 3.11
CA ALA A 56 -13.14 -4.31 2.19
C ALA A 56 -12.89 -4.64 0.71
N LEU A 57 -11.68 -5.08 0.37
CA LEU A 57 -11.23 -5.31 -1.00
C LEU A 57 -11.04 -6.78 -1.35
N GLU A 58 -11.02 -7.66 -0.34
CA GLU A 58 -10.84 -9.12 -0.47
C GLU A 58 -9.71 -9.58 -1.40
N PRO A 59 -8.48 -9.01 -1.31
CA PRO A 59 -7.41 -9.38 -2.22
C PRO A 59 -6.82 -10.77 -1.91
N GLU A 60 -6.29 -11.45 -2.94
CA GLU A 60 -5.53 -12.68 -2.76
C GLU A 60 -4.19 -12.44 -2.05
N GLU A 61 -3.56 -11.29 -2.32
CA GLU A 61 -2.29 -10.88 -1.71
C GLU A 61 -2.28 -9.35 -1.47
N ILE A 62 -1.65 -8.93 -0.37
CA ILE A 62 -1.36 -7.53 -0.06
C ILE A 62 0.13 -7.27 -0.15
N VAL A 63 0.51 -6.34 -1.03
CA VAL A 63 1.90 -5.92 -1.22
C VAL A 63 2.17 -4.61 -0.50
N ILE A 64 3.07 -4.64 0.47
CA ILE A 64 3.40 -3.48 1.30
C ILE A 64 4.72 -2.88 0.81
N GLY A 65 4.63 -1.75 0.13
CA GLY A 65 5.77 -0.94 -0.30
C GLY A 65 6.01 0.30 0.56
N GLY A 66 6.86 1.18 0.06
CA GLY A 66 7.14 2.49 0.67
C GLY A 66 8.22 2.42 1.75
N GLY A 67 8.93 3.53 1.94
CA GLY A 67 10.14 3.58 2.78
C GLY A 67 9.91 3.26 4.27
N ASN A 68 8.67 3.32 4.75
CA ASN A 68 8.33 2.96 6.13
C ASN A 68 8.12 1.45 6.33
N ALA A 69 7.95 0.66 5.26
CA ALA A 69 7.73 -0.79 5.36
C ALA A 69 8.88 -1.51 6.06
N LYS A 70 10.11 -0.95 6.00
CA LYS A 70 11.28 -1.44 6.75
C LYS A 70 11.10 -1.47 8.26
N HIS A 71 10.12 -0.74 8.79
CA HIS A 71 9.84 -0.69 10.23
C HIS A 71 8.88 -1.78 10.69
N LEU A 72 8.22 -2.51 9.79
CA LEU A 72 7.41 -3.68 10.13
C LEU A 72 8.33 -4.86 10.51
N LYS A 73 7.88 -5.70 11.45
CA LYS A 73 8.63 -6.88 11.91
C LYS A 73 8.01 -8.14 11.33
N GLU A 74 6.79 -8.41 11.76
CA GLU A 74 5.93 -9.49 11.29
C GLU A 74 4.85 -8.88 10.42
N LEU A 75 4.47 -9.61 9.38
CA LEU A 75 3.39 -9.27 8.48
C LEU A 75 2.25 -10.28 8.67
N PRO A 76 0.99 -9.85 8.51
CA PRO A 76 -0.14 -10.78 8.49
C PRO A 76 -0.01 -11.81 7.38
N GLU A 77 -0.85 -12.84 7.43
CA GLU A 77 -0.98 -13.78 6.32
C GLU A 77 -1.35 -13.04 5.02
N LYS A 78 -0.90 -13.58 3.88
CA LYS A 78 -1.09 -12.99 2.54
C LYS A 78 -0.48 -11.59 2.37
N CYS A 79 0.32 -11.12 3.32
CA CYS A 79 1.05 -9.87 3.20
C CYS A 79 2.52 -10.13 2.92
N ARG A 80 3.07 -9.46 1.90
CA ARG A 80 4.52 -9.40 1.70
C ARG A 80 5.03 -7.98 1.57
N ARG A 81 6.27 -7.77 2.00
CA ARG A 81 6.98 -6.50 1.83
C ARG A 81 7.78 -6.54 0.53
N VAL A 82 7.76 -5.44 -0.20
CA VAL A 82 8.63 -5.23 -1.37
C VAL A 82 9.66 -4.14 -1.10
N ASP A 83 10.77 -4.22 -1.83
CA ASP A 83 11.76 -3.15 -1.86
C ASP A 83 11.23 -1.93 -2.64
N ASN A 84 11.65 -0.73 -2.24
CA ASN A 84 11.24 0.50 -2.91
C ASN A 84 11.68 0.56 -4.38
N SER A 85 12.71 -0.18 -4.77
CA SER A 85 13.16 -0.32 -6.17
C SER A 85 12.06 -0.85 -7.11
N MET A 86 11.05 -1.55 -6.58
CA MET A 86 9.91 -2.01 -7.37
C MET A 86 9.09 -0.86 -7.98
N ALA A 87 9.21 0.36 -7.46
CA ALA A 87 8.61 1.55 -8.08
C ALA A 87 9.16 1.81 -9.49
N PHE A 88 10.47 1.59 -9.71
CA PHE A 88 11.08 1.75 -11.03
C PHE A 88 10.58 0.69 -12.01
N ALA A 89 10.59 -0.57 -11.58
CA ALA A 89 10.08 -1.68 -12.39
C ALA A 89 8.60 -1.48 -12.77
N GLY A 90 7.78 -1.00 -11.83
CA GLY A 90 6.38 -0.64 -12.09
C GLY A 90 6.24 0.49 -13.11
N GLY A 91 7.05 1.55 -12.98
CA GLY A 91 7.06 2.67 -13.94
C GLY A 91 7.44 2.25 -15.36
N PHE A 92 8.48 1.40 -15.51
CA PHE A 92 8.86 0.87 -16.82
C PHE A 92 7.76 0.01 -17.46
N LYS A 93 7.11 -0.86 -16.69
CA LYS A 93 5.99 -1.67 -17.16
C LYS A 93 4.80 -0.81 -17.61
N ALA A 94 4.47 0.22 -16.83
CA ALA A 94 3.39 1.15 -17.17
C ALA A 94 3.68 1.88 -18.50
N TRP A 95 4.92 2.33 -18.71
CA TRP A 95 5.34 2.97 -19.96
C TRP A 95 5.26 2.02 -21.16
N GLN A 96 5.72 0.78 -21.02
CA GLN A 96 5.66 -0.23 -22.08
C GLN A 96 4.22 -0.61 -22.43
N ALA A 97 3.34 -0.77 -21.43
CA ALA A 97 1.93 -1.03 -21.65
C ALA A 97 1.27 0.10 -22.45
N ALA A 98 1.51 1.36 -22.05
CA ALA A 98 0.99 2.54 -22.77
C ALA A 98 1.50 2.64 -24.21
N ALA A 99 2.78 2.30 -24.45
CA ALA A 99 3.36 2.29 -25.79
C ALA A 99 2.79 1.17 -26.68
N GLY A 100 2.53 -0.01 -26.10
CA GLY A 100 1.94 -1.17 -26.80
C GLY A 100 0.47 -0.99 -27.16
N SER A 101 -0.29 -0.19 -26.40
CA SER A 101 -1.69 0.15 -26.67
C SER A 101 -1.91 1.16 -27.82
N SER A 102 -0.83 1.66 -28.45
CA SER A 102 -0.92 2.62 -29.57
C SER A 102 -1.05 1.98 -30.97
N LYS A 103 -1.15 0.65 -31.05
CA LYS A 103 -1.40 -0.09 -32.30
C LYS A 103 -2.69 -0.89 -32.19
N SER A 104 -3.81 -0.25 -32.53
CA SER A 104 -5.06 -0.90 -32.95
C SER A 104 -5.64 -0.13 -34.12
#